data_AF-A0A662GI45-F1
#
_entry.id   AF-A0A662GI45-F1
#
_cell.length_a   1.000
_cell.length_b   1.000
_cell.length_c   1.000
_cell.angle_alpha   90.00
_cell.angle_beta   90.00
_cell.angle_gamma   90.00
#
_symmetry.space_group_name_H-M   'P 1'
#
loop_
_entity.id
_entity.type
_entity.pdbx_description
1 polymer ?
#
loop_
_entity_poly.entity_id
_entity_poly.type
_entity_poly.pdbx_seq_one_letter_code
_entity_poly.pdbx_strand_id
1 'polypeptide(L)'
;MKYMIIFLMLINLFSYISYRKVLVAVTLEPLASIVYEIGGGLIEVEVLLPEGVEPHTFQLTRDVIETASRADLIVHTGHMEWEKELVS
;
A
#
# COMPACT_ATOMS: atom_id res chain seq x y z
N MET A 1 -44.29 -4.58 12.02
CA MET A 1 -43.21 -5.52 12.42
C MET A 1 -42.39 -6.04 11.24
N LYS A 2 -43.02 -6.54 10.17
CA LYS A 2 -42.30 -7.03 8.95
C LYS A 2 -41.31 -6.02 8.35
N TYR A 3 -41.71 -4.75 8.21
CA TYR A 3 -40.82 -3.69 7.69
C TYR A 3 -39.66 -3.34 8.63
N MET A 4 -39.84 -3.53 9.94
CA MET A 4 -38.80 -3.26 10.95
C MET A 4 -37.69 -4.32 10.90
N ILE A 5 -38.05 -5.57 10.62
CA ILE A 5 -37.10 -6.67 10.42
C ILE A 5 -36.32 -6.48 9.11
N ILE A 6 -36.99 -6.07 8.03
CA ILE A 6 -36.35 -5.77 6.74
C ILE A 6 -35.37 -4.59 6.90
N PHE A 7 -35.75 -3.54 7.63
CA PHE A 7 -34.89 -2.40 7.92
C PHE A 7 -33.64 -2.78 8.74
N LEU A 8 -33.81 -3.63 9.76
CA LEU A 8 -32.69 -4.17 10.56
C LEU A 8 -31.74 -5.06 9.73
N MET A 9 -32.25 -5.85 8.79
CA MET A 9 -31.41 -6.65 7.88
C MET A 9 -30.65 -5.76 6.88
N LEU A 10 -31.27 -4.69 6.37
CA LEU A 10 -30.63 -3.76 5.43
C LEU A 10 -29.50 -2.95 6.06
N ILE A 11 -29.60 -2.61 7.35
CA ILE A 11 -28.55 -1.90 8.08
C ILE A 11 -27.26 -2.72 8.19
N ASN A 12 -27.39 -4.05 8.35
CA ASN A 12 -26.23 -4.94 8.47
C ASN A 12 -25.48 -5.09 7.13
N LEU A 13 -26.18 -4.98 6.00
CA LEU A 13 -25.57 -5.03 4.66
C LEU A 13 -24.66 -3.83 4.38
N PHE A 14 -24.94 -2.67 4.97
CA PHE A 14 -24.16 -1.44 4.74
C PHE A 14 -22.73 -1.55 5.30
N SER A 15 -22.54 -2.27 6.41
CA SER A 15 -21.23 -2.48 7.03
C SER A 15 -20.30 -3.41 6.26
N TYR A 16 -20.82 -4.20 5.31
CA TYR A 16 -20.01 -5.10 4.49
C TYR A 16 -19.37 -4.41 3.27
N ILE A 17 -19.80 -3.19 2.93
CA ILE A 17 -19.21 -2.41 1.82
C ILE A 17 -18.12 -1.50 2.40
N SER A 18 -17.12 -2.10 3.06
CA SER A 18 -15.88 -1.40 3.37
C SER A 18 -14.89 -1.69 2.24
N TYR A 19 -14.73 -0.75 1.32
CA TYR A 19 -13.69 -0.85 0.30
C TYR A 19 -12.32 -0.74 1.00
N ARG A 20 -11.53 -1.82 0.99
CA ARG A 20 -10.14 -1.75 1.45
C ARG A 20 -9.38 -0.84 0.49
N LYS A 21 -8.61 0.11 1.03
CA LYS A 21 -7.67 0.90 0.23
C LYS A 21 -6.65 -0.01 -0.44
N VAL A 22 -6.20 0.35 -1.63
CA VAL A 22 -5.09 -0.35 -2.30
C VAL A 22 -3.80 0.02 -1.58
N LEU A 23 -3.07 -0.97 -1.06
CA LEU A 23 -1.78 -0.72 -0.43
C LEU A 23 -0.70 -0.64 -1.51
N VAL A 24 -0.07 0.52 -1.64
CA VAL A 24 1.01 0.77 -2.60
C VAL A 24 2.32 0.96 -1.85
N ALA A 25 3.23 0.01 -2.01
CA ALA A 25 4.59 0.15 -1.51
C ALA A 25 5.43 0.95 -2.52
N VAL A 26 6.14 1.96 -2.04
CA VAL A 26 7.08 2.76 -2.85
C VAL A 26 8.49 2.58 -2.35
N THR A 27 9.47 2.52 -3.24
CA THR A 27 10.87 2.29 -2.83
C THR A 27 11.51 3.53 -2.20
N LEU A 28 11.05 4.73 -2.54
CA LEU A 28 11.62 5.98 -2.08
C LEU A 28 10.54 6.99 -1.68
N GLU A 29 10.84 7.83 -0.68
CA GLU A 29 9.92 8.84 -0.17
C GLU A 29 9.43 9.85 -1.24
N PRO A 30 10.26 10.34 -2.19
CA PRO A 30 9.77 11.20 -3.27
C PRO A 30 8.68 10.56 -4.14
N LEU A 31 8.66 9.22 -4.28
CA LEU A 31 7.61 8.51 -5.00
C LEU A 31 6.29 8.51 -4.21
N ALA A 32 6.35 8.58 -2.88
CA ALA A 32 5.16 8.49 -2.04
C ALA A 32 4.17 9.63 -2.34
N SER A 33 4.67 10.86 -2.46
CA SER A 33 3.85 12.03 -2.79
C SER A 33 3.23 11.91 -4.18
N ILE A 34 4.00 11.47 -5.18
CA ILE A 34 3.51 11.30 -6.55
C ILE A 34 2.39 10.26 -6.60
N VAL A 35 2.62 9.11 -5.96
CA VAL A 35 1.65 8.01 -5.90
C VAL A 35 0.38 8.43 -5.14
N TYR A 36 0.52 9.14 -4.02
CA TYR A 36 -0.61 9.65 -3.24
C TYR A 36 -1.44 10.66 -4.02
N GLU A 37 -0.82 11.61 -4.74
CA GLU A 37 -1.56 12.57 -5.57
C GLU A 37 -2.35 11.88 -6.69
N ILE A 38 -1.88 10.74 -7.21
CA ILE A 38 -2.58 9.96 -8.23
C ILE A 38 -3.75 9.16 -7.64
N GLY A 39 -3.52 8.42 -6.54
CA GLY A 39 -4.52 7.52 -5.96
C GLY A 39 -5.46 8.14 -4.93
N GLY A 40 -5.03 9.25 -4.31
CA GLY A 40 -5.77 9.98 -3.29
C GLY A 40 -6.31 9.09 -2.17
N GLY A 41 -7.56 9.35 -1.77
CA GLY A 41 -8.22 8.61 -0.68
C GLY A 41 -8.49 7.12 -0.94
N LEU A 42 -8.22 6.62 -2.16
CA LEU A 42 -8.43 5.22 -2.54
C LEU A 42 -7.23 4.32 -2.19
N ILE A 43 -6.09 4.91 -1.85
CA ILE A 43 -4.85 4.18 -1.60
C ILE A 43 -4.26 4.48 -0.22
N GLU A 44 -3.41 3.57 0.21
CA GLU A 44 -2.49 3.73 1.33
C GLU A 44 -1.07 3.56 0.77
N VAL A 45 -0.15 4.43 1.17
CA VAL A 45 1.22 4.45 0.63
C VAL A 45 2.22 4.16 1.73
N GLU A 46 3.05 3.15 1.54
CA GLU A 46 4.09 2.73 2.48
C GLU A 46 5.48 2.87 1.83
N VAL A 47 6.42 3.56 2.48
CA VAL A 47 7.78 3.75 1.98
C VAL A 47 8.66 2.60 2.48
N LEU A 48 9.32 1.91 1.55
CA LEU A 48 10.13 0.73 1.86
C LEU A 48 11.54 1.06 2.34
N LEU A 49 12.19 2.09 1.77
CA LEU A 49 13.51 2.51 2.23
C LEU A 49 13.38 3.17 3.62
N PRO A 50 14.12 2.69 4.64
CA PRO A 50 14.06 3.30 5.96
C PRO A 50 14.57 4.76 5.95
N GLU A 51 14.00 5.59 6.82
CA GLU A 51 14.40 6.99 6.95
C GLU A 51 15.90 7.15 7.24
N GLY A 52 16.53 8.13 6.58
CA GLY A 52 17.95 8.46 6.77
C GLY A 52 18.94 7.47 6.16
N VAL A 53 18.48 6.43 5.46
CA VAL A 53 19.34 5.48 4.74
C VAL A 53 19.70 6.00 3.35
N GLU A 54 20.96 5.87 2.97
CA GLU A 54 21.43 6.21 1.62
C GLU A 54 20.98 5.15 0.59
N PRO A 55 20.11 5.51 -0.38
CA PRO A 55 19.50 4.55 -1.29
C PRO A 55 20.48 3.72 -2.12
N HIS A 56 21.59 4.33 -2.57
CA HIS A 56 22.54 3.68 -3.49
C HIS A 56 23.42 2.62 -2.82
N THR A 57 23.49 2.65 -1.48
CA THR A 57 24.31 1.71 -0.68
C THR A 57 23.46 0.76 0.15
N PHE A 58 22.14 0.94 0.15
CA PHE A 58 21.22 0.07 0.84
C PHE A 58 21.21 -1.34 0.24
N GLN A 59 21.14 -2.34 1.11
CA GLN A 59 20.99 -3.75 0.75
C GLN A 59 19.60 -4.21 1.15
N LEU A 60 18.94 -4.95 0.26
CA LEU A 60 17.60 -5.46 0.50
C LEU A 60 17.57 -6.34 1.77
N THR A 61 16.67 -6.01 2.70
CA THR A 61 16.51 -6.74 3.96
C THR A 61 15.25 -7.58 3.96
N ARG A 62 15.20 -8.59 4.84
CA ARG A 62 14.00 -9.42 5.04
C ARG A 62 12.80 -8.59 5.47
N ASP A 63 12.99 -7.64 6.38
CA ASP A 63 11.92 -6.77 6.87
C ASP A 63 11.28 -5.95 5.73
N VAL A 64 12.11 -5.48 4.78
CA VAL A 64 11.63 -4.78 3.58
C VAL A 64 10.87 -5.73 2.65
N ILE A 65 11.36 -6.96 2.45
CA ILE A 65 10.66 -7.97 1.65
C ILE A 65 9.31 -8.32 2.26
N GLU A 66 9.26 -8.57 3.57
CA GLU A 66 8.03 -8.88 4.29
C GLU A 66 7.03 -7.73 4.21
N THR A 67 7.53 -6.49 4.26
CA THR A 67 6.71 -5.29 4.10
C THR A 67 6.14 -5.17 2.69
N ALA A 68 7.00 -5.26 1.68
CA ALA A 68 6.59 -5.21 0.28
C ALA A 68 5.63 -6.34 -0.10
N SER A 69 5.76 -7.53 0.52
CA SER A 69 4.90 -8.70 0.24
C SER A 69 3.43 -8.50 0.60
N ARG A 70 3.12 -7.53 1.48
CA ARG A 70 1.75 -7.18 1.86
C ARG A 70 1.09 -6.21 0.89
N ALA A 71 1.88 -5.53 0.04
CA ALA A 71 1.38 -4.52 -0.87
C ALA A 71 0.64 -5.13 -2.06
N ASP A 72 -0.36 -4.41 -2.55
CA ASP A 72 -1.10 -4.75 -3.77
C ASP A 72 -0.36 -4.29 -5.03
N LEU A 73 0.51 -3.28 -4.88
CA LEU A 73 1.33 -2.70 -5.95
C LEU A 73 2.67 -2.23 -5.37
N ILE A 74 3.76 -2.49 -6.10
CA ILE A 74 5.09 -1.93 -5.82
C ILE A 74 5.42 -0.90 -6.92
N VAL A 75 5.83 0.29 -6.52
CA VAL A 75 6.32 1.36 -7.41
C VAL A 75 7.78 1.64 -7.06
N HIS A 76 8.66 1.50 -8.06
CA HIS A 76 10.10 1.68 -7.89
C HIS A 76 10.71 2.50 -9.02
N THR A 77 11.93 3.00 -8.83
CA THR A 77 12.61 3.79 -9.88
C THR A 77 13.24 2.92 -10.97
N GLY A 78 13.53 1.66 -10.66
CA GLY A 78 14.20 0.72 -11.56
C GLY A 78 15.68 1.02 -11.72
N HIS A 79 16.23 1.87 -10.86
CA HIS A 79 17.59 2.36 -10.95
C HIS A 79 18.54 1.57 -10.06
N MET A 80 18.12 1.26 -8.83
CA MET A 80 18.98 0.66 -7.81
C MET A 80 18.90 -0.86 -7.84
N GLU A 81 19.99 -1.53 -7.47
CA GLU A 81 20.06 -2.99 -7.55
C GLU A 81 19.08 -3.67 -6.59
N TRP A 82 18.97 -3.16 -5.36
CA TRP A 82 18.02 -3.69 -4.38
C TRP A 82 16.55 -3.58 -4.82
N GLU A 83 16.21 -2.59 -5.65
CA GLU A 83 14.85 -2.48 -6.22
C GLU A 83 14.58 -3.58 -7.24
N LYS A 84 15.60 -3.98 -8.01
CA LYS A 84 15.47 -5.07 -8.99
C LYS A 84 15.36 -6.41 -8.28
N GLU A 85 16.18 -6.64 -7.25
CA GLU A 85 16.10 -7.83 -6.39
C GLU A 85 14.75 -7.94 -5.68
N LEU A 86 14.15 -6.80 -5.32
CA LEU A 86 12.84 -6.78 -4.65
C LEU A 86 11.71 -7.29 -5.56
N VAL A 87 11.77 -7.02 -6.87
CA VAL A 87 10.69 -7.32 -7.83
C VAL A 87 10.96 -8.54 -8.72
N SER A 88 12.14 -9.17 -8.58
CA SER A 88 12.53 -10.38 -9.31
C SER A 88 11.91 -11.64 -8.71
#